data_AF-A0A976IPZ1-F1
#
_entry.id   AF-A0A976IPZ1-F1
#
_cell.length_a   1.000
_cell.length_b   1.000
_cell.length_c   1.000
_cell.angle_alpha   90.00
_cell.angle_beta   90.00
_cell.angle_gamma   90.00
#
_symmetry.space_group_name_H-M   'P 1'
#
loop_
_entity.id
_entity.type
_entity.pdbx_description
1 polymer ?
#
loop_
_entity_poly.entity_id
_entity_poly.type
_entity_poly.pdbx_seq_one_letter_code
_entity_poly.pdbx_strand_id
1 'polypeptide(L)'
;MYAKHARYLALAAAVSFSSGATAQLLHNVTIGNPKALALGNAVTADPPGIDSIHFNPAGLAKIKGRQMNLKVLAAHMTIDGDIGEPTRPTNTIKEVYYQGNNGNPNKPQCSGGAVPTQEELDNCWGIDPIANTSTSIDGPGLMLPFVGFTEVPILAFPAGGIAFEDPARGWTFGTAVYSPQGIGYTRKDGDPKDGIGDPGAYQGVNVGVTRLTYFSPTVAIPVSDRLSFGVGINFSYQGMALDTYIRA
;
A
#
# COMPACT_ATOMS: atom_id res chain seq x y z
N MET A 1 1.57 -40.36 27.30
CA MET A 1 2.85 -39.62 27.25
C MET A 1 3.18 -39.08 25.84
N TYR A 2 2.88 -39.83 24.77
CA TYR A 2 3.11 -39.43 23.37
C TYR A 2 2.36 -38.16 22.90
N ALA A 3 1.10 -37.95 23.34
CA ALA A 3 0.31 -36.79 22.93
C ALA A 3 0.87 -35.43 23.42
N LYS A 4 1.64 -35.39 24.51
CA LYS A 4 2.29 -34.15 24.98
C LYS A 4 3.45 -33.76 24.07
N HIS A 5 4.28 -34.73 23.67
CA HIS A 5 5.44 -34.50 22.80
C HIS A 5 5.02 -34.07 21.39
N ALA A 6 3.94 -34.64 20.86
CA ALA A 6 3.36 -34.21 19.57
C ALA A 6 2.88 -32.75 19.57
N ARG A 7 2.34 -32.25 20.69
CA ARG A 7 1.91 -30.85 20.83
C ARG A 7 3.10 -29.88 20.84
N TYR A 8 4.18 -30.22 21.54
CA TYR A 8 5.39 -29.41 21.54
C TYR A 8 6.08 -29.41 20.18
N LEU A 9 6.09 -30.54 19.47
CA LEU A 9 6.61 -30.63 18.11
C LEU A 9 5.78 -29.83 17.10
N ALA A 10 4.44 -29.89 17.19
CA ALA A 10 3.57 -29.09 16.32
C ALA A 10 3.71 -27.59 16.59
N LEU A 11 3.83 -27.19 17.87
CA LEU A 11 4.07 -25.81 18.26
C LEU A 11 5.46 -25.34 17.80
N ALA A 12 6.50 -26.15 17.97
CA ALA A 12 7.85 -25.85 17.51
C ALA A 12 7.89 -25.73 15.98
N ALA A 13 7.21 -26.61 15.25
CA ALA A 13 7.08 -26.51 13.80
C ALA A 13 6.35 -25.22 13.39
N ALA A 14 5.22 -24.88 14.03
CA ALA A 14 4.47 -23.65 13.73
C ALA A 14 5.28 -22.37 13.99
N VAL A 15 6.11 -22.35 15.03
CA VAL A 15 7.01 -21.22 15.33
C VAL A 15 8.17 -21.16 14.32
N SER A 16 8.73 -22.30 13.91
CA SER A 16 9.81 -22.35 12.91
C SER A 16 9.40 -21.88 11.51
N PHE A 17 8.09 -21.83 11.21
CA PHE A 17 7.55 -21.36 9.93
C PHE A 17 7.00 -19.92 9.99
N SER A 18 7.13 -19.19 11.11
CA SER A 18 6.69 -17.80 11.16
C SER A 18 7.64 -16.93 10.32
N SER A 19 7.26 -16.67 9.07
CA SER A 19 7.87 -15.65 8.23
C SER A 19 7.46 -14.25 8.73
N GLY A 20 8.32 -13.26 8.52
CA GLY A 20 8.10 -11.90 9.00
C GLY A 20 6.79 -11.28 8.51
N ALA A 21 6.13 -10.49 9.36
CA ALA A 21 4.96 -9.72 8.97
C ALA A 21 5.40 -8.40 8.32
N THR A 22 5.17 -8.25 7.03
CA THR A 22 5.34 -6.97 6.33
C THR A 22 4.04 -6.18 6.44
N ALA A 23 4.11 -4.98 7.03
CA ALA A 23 3.01 -4.03 6.96
C ALA A 23 3.07 -3.33 5.59
N GLN A 24 1.93 -3.29 4.89
CA GLN A 24 1.78 -2.48 3.69
C GLN A 24 0.70 -1.42 3.97
N LEU A 25 1.07 -0.15 3.79
CA LEU A 25 0.17 0.99 3.94
C LEU A 25 -1.02 0.82 3.00
N LEU A 26 -2.24 1.07 3.50
CA LEU A 26 -3.52 0.95 2.78
C LEU A 26 -3.95 -0.47 2.37
N HIS A 27 -3.18 -1.50 2.73
CA HIS A 27 -3.54 -2.89 2.43
C HIS A 27 -4.72 -3.36 3.29
N ASN A 28 -5.62 -4.15 2.70
CA ASN A 28 -6.85 -4.71 3.31
C ASN A 28 -7.92 -3.71 3.74
N VAL A 29 -7.66 -2.40 3.68
CA VAL A 29 -8.64 -1.35 4.01
C VAL A 29 -9.87 -1.49 3.10
N THR A 30 -9.66 -1.75 1.82
CA THR A 30 -10.70 -1.80 0.79
C THR A 30 -11.53 -3.10 0.77
N ILE A 31 -11.25 -4.05 1.66
CA ILE A 31 -12.12 -5.21 1.90
C ILE A 31 -13.44 -4.77 2.54
N GLY A 32 -13.41 -3.66 3.28
CA GLY A 32 -14.61 -2.98 3.76
C GLY A 32 -15.41 -3.77 4.79
N ASN A 33 -14.82 -4.75 5.49
CA ASN A 33 -15.49 -5.44 6.58
C ASN A 33 -15.42 -4.59 7.86
N PRO A 34 -16.55 -4.12 8.43
CA PRO A 34 -16.52 -3.25 9.59
C PRO A 34 -15.86 -3.87 10.82
N LYS A 35 -16.06 -5.18 11.07
CA LYS A 35 -15.43 -5.90 12.18
C LYS A 35 -13.91 -6.00 11.98
N ALA A 36 -13.45 -6.29 10.77
CA ALA A 36 -12.02 -6.33 10.48
C ALA A 36 -11.37 -4.94 10.61
N LEU A 37 -11.97 -3.91 10.02
CA LEU A 37 -11.46 -2.54 10.07
C LEU A 37 -11.38 -1.99 11.49
N ALA A 38 -12.41 -2.21 12.31
CA ALA A 38 -12.42 -1.80 13.71
C ALA A 38 -11.32 -2.48 14.56
N LEU A 39 -10.80 -3.61 14.09
CA LEU A 39 -9.71 -4.35 14.72
C LEU A 39 -8.37 -4.14 14.00
N GLY A 40 -8.24 -3.11 13.16
CA GLY A 40 -7.01 -2.86 12.39
C GLY A 40 -6.61 -4.01 11.47
N ASN A 41 -7.60 -4.77 10.97
CA ASN A 41 -7.44 -6.00 10.21
C ASN A 41 -6.72 -7.14 10.95
N ALA A 42 -6.58 -7.07 12.28
CA ALA A 42 -5.98 -8.12 13.12
C ALA A 42 -6.95 -9.30 13.37
N VAL A 43 -7.43 -9.94 12.30
CA VAL A 43 -8.52 -10.94 12.36
C VAL A 43 -8.13 -12.32 11.82
N THR A 44 -6.85 -12.60 11.54
CA THR A 44 -6.43 -13.88 10.95
C THR A 44 -6.85 -15.12 11.77
N ALA A 45 -6.86 -15.02 13.11
CA ALA A 45 -7.28 -16.13 14.00
C ALA A 45 -8.80 -16.20 14.22
N ASP A 46 -9.51 -15.07 14.11
CA ASP A 46 -10.97 -14.99 14.18
C ASP A 46 -11.55 -14.18 13.01
N PRO A 47 -11.44 -14.69 11.78
CA PRO A 47 -11.84 -13.92 10.61
C PRO A 47 -13.37 -13.77 10.55
N PRO A 48 -13.87 -12.63 10.05
CA PRO A 48 -15.30 -12.34 10.08
C PRO A 48 -16.05 -13.00 8.91
N GLY A 49 -16.82 -14.05 9.19
CA GLY A 49 -17.81 -14.61 8.26
C GLY A 49 -17.23 -14.93 6.88
N ILE A 50 -17.91 -14.50 5.82
CA ILE A 50 -17.53 -14.76 4.42
C ILE A 50 -16.16 -14.16 4.09
N ASP A 51 -15.76 -13.05 4.72
CA ASP A 51 -14.45 -12.42 4.47
C ASP A 51 -13.27 -13.23 5.00
N SER A 52 -13.53 -14.34 5.71
CA SER A 52 -12.52 -15.37 5.98
C SER A 52 -11.85 -15.87 4.72
N ILE A 53 -12.53 -15.84 3.57
CA ILE A 53 -11.95 -16.14 2.25
C ILE A 53 -10.62 -15.41 2.03
N HIS A 54 -10.53 -14.14 2.43
CA HIS A 54 -9.29 -13.36 2.28
C HIS A 54 -8.34 -13.52 3.47
N PHE A 55 -8.85 -13.36 4.70
CA PHE A 55 -7.98 -13.28 5.88
C PHE A 55 -7.41 -14.63 6.31
N ASN A 56 -8.24 -15.67 6.31
CA ASN A 56 -7.87 -17.04 6.64
C ASN A 56 -8.98 -18.00 6.19
N PRO A 57 -8.83 -18.68 5.03
CA PRO A 57 -9.86 -19.55 4.46
C PRO A 57 -10.42 -20.59 5.41
N ALA A 58 -9.63 -21.10 6.36
CA ALA A 58 -10.09 -22.10 7.34
C ALA A 58 -11.20 -21.57 8.26
N GLY A 59 -11.26 -20.25 8.49
CA GLY A 59 -12.31 -19.61 9.28
C GLY A 59 -13.69 -19.73 8.65
N LEU A 60 -13.78 -20.01 7.35
CA LEU A 60 -15.05 -20.22 6.65
C LEU A 60 -15.82 -21.43 7.21
N ALA A 61 -15.13 -22.43 7.78
CA ALA A 61 -15.77 -23.60 8.43
C ALA A 61 -16.64 -23.23 9.66
N LYS A 62 -16.52 -21.99 10.17
CA LYS A 62 -17.39 -21.46 11.25
C LYS A 62 -18.78 -21.07 10.73
N ILE A 63 -18.98 -20.91 9.43
CA ILE A 63 -20.28 -20.59 8.85
C ILE A 63 -21.17 -21.83 8.90
N LYS A 64 -22.39 -21.65 9.40
CA LYS A 64 -23.42 -22.68 9.43
C LYS A 64 -24.57 -22.32 8.52
N GLY A 65 -25.06 -23.30 7.75
CA GLY A 65 -26.11 -23.08 6.76
C GLY A 65 -25.66 -22.19 5.60
N ARG A 66 -26.51 -21.24 5.18
CA ARG A 66 -26.24 -20.33 4.05
C ARG A 66 -26.12 -18.89 4.53
N GLN A 67 -25.11 -18.18 4.05
CA GLN A 67 -24.88 -16.77 4.33
C GLN A 67 -24.59 -15.99 3.05
N MET A 68 -25.01 -14.74 3.03
CA MET A 68 -24.69 -13.76 2.00
C MET A 68 -24.34 -12.44 2.68
N ASN A 69 -23.39 -11.70 2.13
CA ASN A 69 -23.13 -10.32 2.54
C ASN A 69 -22.99 -9.39 1.33
N LEU A 70 -23.40 -8.15 1.55
CA LEU A 70 -23.15 -7.02 0.66
C LEU A 70 -22.55 -5.91 1.53
N LYS A 71 -21.50 -5.27 1.03
CA LYS A 71 -20.74 -4.24 1.73
C LYS A 71 -20.39 -3.14 0.74
N VAL A 72 -20.33 -1.91 1.24
CA VAL A 72 -19.79 -0.77 0.52
C VAL A 72 -18.87 -0.05 1.47
N LEU A 73 -17.62 0.15 1.07
CA LEU A 73 -16.70 1.07 1.73
C LEU A 73 -16.71 2.39 0.97
N ALA A 74 -16.94 3.49 1.67
CA ALA A 74 -16.66 4.83 1.17
C ALA A 74 -15.49 5.41 1.99
N ALA A 75 -14.48 5.97 1.31
CA ALA A 75 -13.31 6.54 1.96
C ALA A 75 -13.07 7.97 1.49
N HIS A 76 -12.76 8.82 2.46
CA HIS A 76 -12.11 10.10 2.24
C HIS A 76 -10.67 9.99 2.73
N MET A 77 -9.72 10.49 1.96
CA MET A 77 -8.30 10.39 2.29
C MET A 77 -7.58 11.69 2.02
N THR A 78 -6.65 11.97 2.92
CA THR A 78 -5.65 13.02 2.79
C THR A 78 -4.29 12.36 3.03
N ILE A 79 -3.29 12.77 2.27
CA ILE A 79 -1.91 12.35 2.43
C ILE A 79 -1.12 13.64 2.39
N ASP A 80 -0.73 14.08 3.58
CA ASP A 80 0.04 15.30 3.79
C ASP A 80 1.49 14.94 4.10
N GLY A 81 2.41 15.81 3.74
CA GLY A 81 3.83 15.65 4.04
C GLY A 81 4.57 16.97 4.04
N ASP A 82 5.70 16.99 4.75
CA ASP A 82 6.61 18.13 4.80
C ASP A 82 7.99 17.71 4.26
N ILE A 83 8.56 18.55 3.42
CA ILE A 83 9.89 18.37 2.85
C ILE A 83 10.86 19.19 3.68
N GLY A 84 11.78 18.52 4.38
CA GLY A 84 12.76 19.19 5.23
C GLY A 84 13.92 19.82 4.45
N GLU A 85 14.84 20.45 5.19
CA GLU A 85 16.11 20.94 4.64
C GLU A 85 16.92 19.78 4.03
N PRO A 86 17.53 19.98 2.86
CA PRO A 86 18.42 18.99 2.29
C PRO A 86 19.68 18.84 3.15
N THR A 87 20.21 17.63 3.23
CA THR A 87 21.53 17.39 3.84
C THR A 87 22.60 18.06 2.98
N ARG A 88 23.10 19.22 3.42
CA ARG A 88 24.14 19.96 2.70
C ARG A 88 25.53 19.41 3.03
N PRO A 89 26.44 19.31 2.05
CA PRO A 89 27.83 18.94 2.31
C PRO A 89 28.54 20.04 3.11
N THR A 90 29.67 19.69 3.72
CA THR A 90 30.50 20.66 4.45
C THR A 90 31.05 21.73 3.51
N ASN A 91 31.38 22.90 4.06
CA ASN A 91 31.91 24.03 3.29
C ASN A 91 33.16 23.66 2.48
N THR A 92 34.01 22.79 3.02
CA THR A 92 35.20 22.27 2.32
C THR A 92 34.83 21.56 1.01
N ILE A 93 33.78 20.75 1.01
CA ILE A 93 33.33 20.03 -0.20
C ILE A 93 32.70 20.99 -1.20
N LYS A 94 31.91 21.96 -0.73
CA LYS A 94 31.34 23.00 -1.60
C LYS A 94 32.43 23.82 -2.26
N GLU A 95 33.51 24.13 -1.54
CA GLU A 95 34.65 24.87 -2.07
C GLU A 95 35.42 24.08 -3.13
N VAL A 96 35.69 22.79 -2.90
CA VAL A 96 36.30 21.92 -3.93
C VAL A 96 35.40 21.84 -5.17
N TYR A 97 34.09 21.70 -5.00
CA TYR A 97 33.15 21.67 -6.11
C TYR A 97 33.09 23.01 -6.86
N TYR A 98 33.10 24.13 -6.15
CA TYR A 98 33.15 25.47 -6.73
C TYR A 98 34.41 25.66 -7.55
N GLN A 99 35.59 25.38 -6.99
CA GLN A 99 36.87 25.51 -7.69
C GLN A 99 36.95 24.59 -8.92
N GLY A 100 36.43 23.36 -8.81
CA GLY A 100 36.39 22.41 -9.93
C GLY A 100 35.44 22.83 -11.07
N ASN A 101 34.46 23.69 -10.81
CA ASN A 101 33.53 24.22 -11.80
C ASN A 101 33.75 25.71 -12.09
N ASN A 102 34.79 26.33 -11.54
CA ASN A 102 35.06 27.75 -11.72
C ASN A 102 35.44 28.04 -13.17
N GLY A 103 34.72 28.98 -13.80
CA GLY A 103 34.85 29.28 -15.23
C GLY A 103 34.25 28.21 -16.15
N ASN A 104 33.49 27.24 -15.64
CA ASN A 104 32.75 26.28 -16.47
C ASN A 104 31.54 26.99 -17.12
N PRO A 105 31.48 27.09 -18.46
CA PRO A 105 30.36 27.76 -19.14
C PRO A 105 29.01 27.08 -18.90
N ASN A 106 28.99 25.80 -18.52
CA ASN A 106 27.77 25.06 -18.19
C ASN A 106 27.31 25.24 -16.73
N LYS A 107 28.11 25.92 -15.89
CA LYS A 107 27.77 26.25 -14.49
C LYS A 107 28.16 27.69 -14.17
N PRO A 108 27.48 28.69 -14.77
CA PRO A 108 27.79 30.10 -14.55
C PRO A 108 27.68 30.50 -13.07
N GLN A 109 26.82 29.83 -12.29
CA GLN A 109 26.67 30.03 -10.85
C GLN A 109 27.92 29.69 -10.02
N CYS A 110 28.91 29.00 -10.60
CA CYS A 110 30.17 28.66 -9.96
C CYS A 110 31.32 29.60 -10.35
N SER A 111 31.02 30.81 -10.85
CA SER A 111 32.02 31.73 -11.39
C SER A 111 32.22 32.94 -10.48
N GLY A 112 33.47 33.24 -10.11
CA GLY A 112 33.79 34.36 -9.21
C GLY A 112 35.26 34.39 -8.76
N GLY A 113 35.52 35.13 -7.68
CA GLY A 113 36.87 35.38 -7.15
C GLY A 113 37.58 34.16 -6.55
N ALA A 114 38.87 34.30 -6.23
CA ALA A 114 39.70 33.21 -5.68
C ALA A 114 39.23 32.68 -4.31
N VAL A 115 38.47 33.49 -3.57
CA VAL A 115 37.85 33.13 -2.29
C VAL A 115 36.34 33.34 -2.42
N PRO A 116 35.54 32.27 -2.59
CA PRO A 116 34.08 32.38 -2.67
C PRO A 116 33.46 32.62 -1.29
N THR A 117 32.39 33.41 -1.27
CA THR A 117 31.51 33.57 -0.10
C THR A 117 30.65 32.33 0.12
N GLN A 118 30.08 32.19 1.32
CA GLN A 118 29.19 31.07 1.63
C GLN A 118 27.97 31.01 0.69
N GLU A 119 27.44 32.16 0.31
CA GLU A 119 26.30 32.26 -0.61
C GLU A 119 26.68 31.80 -2.02
N GLU A 120 27.88 32.15 -2.51
CA GLU A 120 28.39 31.66 -3.81
C GLU A 120 28.63 30.14 -3.80
N LEU A 121 29.13 29.60 -2.68
CA LEU A 121 29.27 28.15 -2.50
C LEU A 121 27.92 27.43 -2.53
N ASP A 122 26.92 27.98 -1.86
CA ASP A 122 25.56 27.43 -1.79
C ASP A 122 24.84 27.52 -3.14
N ASN A 123 24.94 28.66 -3.82
CA ASN A 123 24.36 28.87 -5.15
C ASN A 123 25.04 27.99 -6.22
N CYS A 124 26.36 27.84 -6.16
CA CYS A 124 27.10 26.96 -7.07
C CYS A 124 26.70 25.50 -6.88
N TRP A 125 26.60 25.04 -5.63
CA TRP A 125 26.15 23.68 -5.31
C TRP A 125 24.72 23.43 -5.77
N GLY A 126 23.83 24.40 -5.55
CA GLY A 126 22.42 24.36 -5.90
C GLY A 126 21.54 24.47 -4.67
N ILE A 127 20.48 25.27 -4.80
CA ILE A 127 19.41 25.40 -3.80
C ILE A 127 18.29 24.44 -4.20
N ASP A 128 17.82 23.62 -3.26
CA ASP A 128 16.67 22.76 -3.50
C ASP A 128 15.39 23.62 -3.53
N PRO A 129 14.69 23.70 -4.68
CA PRO A 129 13.53 24.58 -4.84
C PRO A 129 12.33 24.15 -3.98
N ILE A 130 12.29 22.90 -3.51
CA ILE A 130 11.19 22.36 -2.70
C ILE A 130 11.55 22.16 -1.22
N ALA A 131 12.72 22.61 -0.78
CA ALA A 131 13.08 22.56 0.63
C ALA A 131 12.11 23.38 1.50
N ASN A 132 11.72 22.83 2.66
CA ASN A 132 10.76 23.42 3.61
C ASN A 132 9.37 23.70 3.04
N THR A 133 8.96 22.95 2.03
CA THR A 133 7.61 23.02 1.48
C THR A 133 6.74 21.89 2.02
N SER A 134 5.43 22.09 2.03
CA SER A 134 4.46 21.06 2.34
C SER A 134 3.77 20.56 1.08
N THR A 135 3.29 19.33 1.12
CA THR A 135 2.60 18.63 0.03
C THR A 135 1.29 18.07 0.56
N SER A 136 0.28 18.04 -0.31
CA SER A 136 -0.96 17.29 -0.07
C SER A 136 -1.43 16.66 -1.37
N ILE A 137 -2.28 15.64 -1.27
CA ILE A 137 -2.92 15.06 -2.45
C ILE A 137 -4.11 15.91 -2.90
N ASP A 138 -4.29 16.03 -4.22
CA ASP A 138 -5.40 16.77 -4.82
C ASP A 138 -6.70 15.96 -4.77
N GLY A 139 -6.59 14.64 -4.90
CA GLY A 139 -7.76 13.77 -4.89
C GLY A 139 -7.43 12.30 -5.00
N PRO A 140 -8.43 11.44 -4.84
CA PRO A 140 -8.25 10.01 -4.96
C PRO A 140 -8.25 9.53 -6.41
N GLY A 141 -7.49 8.47 -6.66
CA GLY A 141 -7.43 7.79 -7.95
C GLY A 141 -7.59 6.28 -7.83
N LEU A 142 -8.05 5.64 -8.91
CA LEU A 142 -8.20 4.20 -9.02
C LEU A 142 -7.54 3.70 -10.29
N MET A 143 -6.84 2.57 -10.21
CA MET A 143 -6.38 1.85 -11.40
C MET A 143 -7.47 0.85 -11.80
N LEU A 144 -8.32 1.21 -12.75
CA LEU A 144 -9.45 0.41 -13.17
C LEU A 144 -9.06 -0.59 -14.27
N PRO A 145 -9.67 -1.79 -14.27
CA PRO A 145 -9.50 -2.74 -15.35
C PRO A 145 -10.02 -2.15 -16.67
N PHE A 146 -9.28 -2.38 -17.76
CA PHE A 146 -9.58 -1.93 -19.13
C PHE A 146 -9.53 -0.41 -19.38
N VAL A 147 -9.84 0.42 -18.39
CA VAL A 147 -9.89 1.89 -18.50
C VAL A 147 -8.56 2.54 -18.10
N GLY A 148 -7.80 1.93 -17.18
CA GLY A 148 -6.55 2.48 -16.68
C GLY A 148 -6.73 3.35 -15.43
N PHE A 149 -5.76 4.23 -15.16
CA PHE A 149 -5.83 5.12 -14.01
C PHE A 149 -6.91 6.18 -14.22
N THR A 150 -7.75 6.38 -13.23
CA THR A 150 -8.91 7.27 -13.29
C THR A 150 -9.06 8.00 -11.97
N GLU A 151 -9.09 9.32 -12.02
CA GLU A 151 -9.49 10.17 -10.90
C GLU A 151 -10.98 9.98 -10.62
N VAL A 152 -11.31 9.85 -9.34
CA VAL A 152 -12.70 9.63 -8.92
C VAL A 152 -13.11 10.70 -7.91
N PRO A 153 -14.38 11.14 -7.91
CA PRO A 153 -14.85 12.14 -6.94
C PRO A 153 -14.94 11.56 -5.52
N ILE A 154 -15.08 10.24 -5.39
CA ILE A 154 -15.12 9.51 -4.13
C ILE A 154 -14.55 8.10 -4.32
N LEU A 155 -13.81 7.62 -3.33
CA LEU A 155 -13.40 6.22 -3.29
C LEU A 155 -14.50 5.36 -2.71
N ALA A 156 -15.13 4.57 -3.56
CA ALA A 156 -16.16 3.61 -3.18
C ALA A 156 -15.81 2.20 -3.66
N PHE A 157 -15.90 1.22 -2.76
CA PHE A 157 -15.63 -0.18 -3.06
C PHE A 157 -16.84 -1.05 -2.69
N PRO A 158 -17.69 -1.40 -3.66
CA PRO A 158 -18.69 -2.43 -3.45
C PRO A 158 -18.01 -3.80 -3.38
N ALA A 159 -18.37 -4.57 -2.37
CA ALA A 159 -17.84 -5.91 -2.14
C ALA A 159 -18.93 -6.81 -1.56
N GLY A 160 -18.77 -8.11 -1.66
CA GLY A 160 -19.75 -9.05 -1.15
C GLY A 160 -19.44 -10.46 -1.53
N GLY A 161 -20.23 -11.39 -1.02
CA GLY A 161 -20.01 -12.79 -1.25
C GLY A 161 -21.11 -13.66 -0.68
N ILE A 162 -20.96 -14.94 -0.95
CA ILE A 162 -21.86 -15.99 -0.50
C ILE A 162 -21.04 -17.13 0.07
N ALA A 163 -21.59 -17.80 1.07
CA ALA A 163 -21.04 -19.05 1.58
C ALA A 163 -22.16 -19.99 2.01
N PHE A 164 -21.93 -21.29 1.86
CA PHE A 164 -22.85 -22.31 2.31
C PHE A 164 -22.12 -23.54 2.84
N GLU A 165 -22.68 -24.14 3.88
CA GLU A 165 -22.25 -25.41 4.45
C GLU A 165 -22.96 -26.58 3.76
N ASP A 166 -22.21 -27.65 3.46
CA ASP A 166 -22.74 -28.99 3.18
C ASP A 166 -23.11 -29.67 4.52
N PRO A 167 -24.40 -29.82 4.85
CA PRO A 167 -24.83 -30.38 6.13
C PRO A 167 -24.39 -31.83 6.35
N ALA A 168 -24.09 -32.58 5.27
CA ALA A 168 -23.69 -33.98 5.38
C ALA A 168 -22.24 -34.15 5.85
N ARG A 169 -21.37 -33.17 5.57
CA ARG A 169 -19.93 -33.25 5.81
C ARG A 169 -19.38 -32.13 6.68
N GLY A 170 -20.16 -31.07 6.92
CA GLY A 170 -19.72 -29.85 7.58
C GLY A 170 -18.73 -29.02 6.76
N TRP A 171 -18.52 -29.35 5.49
CA TRP A 171 -17.66 -28.59 4.59
C TRP A 171 -18.34 -27.28 4.24
N THR A 172 -17.58 -26.19 4.15
CA THR A 172 -18.12 -24.90 3.75
C THR A 172 -17.50 -24.45 2.45
N PHE A 173 -18.34 -24.03 1.51
CA PHE A 173 -17.94 -23.46 0.24
C PHE A 173 -18.32 -21.99 0.22
N GLY A 174 -17.49 -21.15 -0.39
CA GLY A 174 -17.80 -19.73 -0.53
C GLY A 174 -17.07 -19.08 -1.69
N THR A 175 -17.57 -17.92 -2.09
CA THR A 175 -16.91 -17.04 -3.06
C THR A 175 -17.25 -15.59 -2.72
N ALA A 176 -16.34 -14.68 -3.03
CA ALA A 176 -16.52 -13.25 -2.78
C ALA A 176 -15.84 -12.40 -3.86
N VAL A 177 -16.38 -11.19 -4.01
CA VAL A 177 -15.80 -10.07 -4.75
C VAL A 177 -15.29 -9.06 -3.73
N TYR A 178 -14.01 -8.70 -3.81
CA TYR A 178 -13.39 -7.77 -2.86
C TYR A 178 -12.08 -7.20 -3.43
N SER A 179 -11.60 -6.11 -2.85
CA SER A 179 -10.34 -5.47 -3.22
C SER A 179 -9.42 -5.40 -1.99
N PRO A 180 -8.28 -6.10 -1.93
CA PRO A 180 -7.28 -5.93 -0.86
C PRO A 180 -6.40 -4.69 -1.06
N GLN A 181 -6.22 -4.29 -2.31
CA GLN A 181 -5.54 -3.07 -2.73
C GLN A 181 -6.52 -2.36 -3.65
N GLY A 182 -6.71 -1.08 -3.46
CA GLY A 182 -7.58 -0.31 -4.33
C GLY A 182 -7.44 1.18 -4.12
N ILE A 183 -6.52 1.63 -3.28
CA ILE A 183 -6.37 3.05 -3.02
C ILE A 183 -5.23 3.58 -3.89
N GLY A 184 -5.52 4.60 -4.66
CA GLY A 184 -4.57 5.47 -5.32
C GLY A 184 -4.89 6.93 -5.03
N TYR A 185 -3.96 7.80 -5.40
CA TYR A 185 -4.05 9.24 -5.18
C TYR A 185 -3.48 9.98 -6.39
N THR A 186 -3.85 11.25 -6.47
CA THR A 186 -3.34 12.24 -7.41
C THR A 186 -2.78 13.44 -6.67
N ARG A 187 -1.80 14.09 -7.27
CA ARG A 187 -1.27 15.38 -6.83
C ARG A 187 -1.35 16.38 -7.97
N LYS A 188 -1.23 17.65 -7.64
CA LYS A 188 -1.15 18.70 -8.64
C LYS A 188 0.04 18.47 -9.58
N ASP A 189 -0.27 18.31 -10.87
CA ASP A 189 0.73 18.10 -11.91
C ASP A 189 1.55 19.36 -12.21
N GLY A 190 2.79 19.16 -12.68
CA GLY A 190 3.80 20.19 -12.90
C GLY A 190 5.12 19.88 -12.21
N ASP A 191 6.24 20.27 -12.82
CA ASP A 191 7.58 20.09 -12.23
C ASP A 191 7.80 21.13 -11.11
N PRO A 192 7.92 20.69 -9.83
CA PRO A 192 8.10 21.61 -8.72
C PRO A 192 9.35 22.49 -8.83
N LYS A 193 10.33 22.08 -9.63
CA LYS A 193 11.53 22.89 -9.93
C LYS A 193 11.20 24.23 -10.57
N ASP A 194 10.13 24.27 -11.38
CA ASP A 194 9.68 25.49 -12.06
C ASP A 194 8.71 26.31 -11.20
N GLY A 195 8.49 25.90 -9.94
CA GLY A 195 7.52 26.53 -9.03
C GLY A 195 6.07 26.22 -9.38
N ILE A 196 5.83 25.18 -10.18
CA ILE A 196 4.51 24.71 -10.63
C ILE A 196 4.32 23.28 -10.12
N GLY A 197 3.10 22.87 -9.80
CA GLY A 197 2.81 21.53 -9.29
C GLY A 197 2.98 21.41 -7.76
N ASP A 198 2.77 20.19 -7.25
CA ASP A 198 2.89 19.87 -5.82
C ASP A 198 4.33 19.40 -5.50
N PRO A 199 4.95 19.85 -4.38
CA PRO A 199 6.32 19.45 -4.03
C PRO A 199 6.57 17.94 -3.91
N GLY A 200 5.53 17.17 -3.57
CA GLY A 200 5.52 15.71 -3.51
C GLY A 200 5.42 15.01 -4.87
N ALA A 201 5.34 15.75 -5.99
CA ALA A 201 5.23 15.20 -7.34
C ALA A 201 6.43 14.31 -7.76
N TYR A 202 7.61 14.51 -7.15
CA TYR A 202 8.76 13.62 -7.31
C TYR A 202 8.59 12.24 -6.63
N GLN A 203 7.61 12.11 -5.74
CA GLN A 203 7.21 10.83 -5.13
C GLN A 203 5.97 10.23 -5.82
N GLY A 204 5.56 10.83 -6.93
CA GLY A 204 4.41 10.42 -7.72
C GLY A 204 3.32 11.48 -7.77
N VAL A 205 2.91 11.81 -8.99
CA VAL A 205 1.74 12.62 -9.32
C VAL A 205 0.51 11.71 -9.30
N ASN A 206 0.51 10.66 -10.13
CA ASN A 206 -0.57 9.67 -10.18
C ASN A 206 -0.04 8.32 -9.72
N VAL A 207 -0.44 7.89 -8.52
CA VAL A 207 0.02 6.62 -7.94
C VAL A 207 -1.18 5.81 -7.51
N GLY A 208 -1.23 4.56 -7.95
CA GLY A 208 -2.29 3.67 -7.51
C GLY A 208 -1.94 2.22 -7.72
N VAL A 209 -2.26 1.38 -6.73
CA VAL A 209 -2.19 -0.07 -6.86
C VAL A 209 -3.58 -0.62 -6.60
N THR A 210 -4.10 -1.35 -7.58
CA THR A 210 -5.43 -1.97 -7.48
C THR A 210 -5.29 -3.47 -7.67
N ARG A 211 -5.81 -4.22 -6.70
CA ARG A 211 -6.03 -5.65 -6.77
C ARG A 211 -7.49 -5.91 -6.52
N LEU A 212 -8.23 -6.16 -7.60
CA LEU A 212 -9.66 -6.48 -7.54
C LEU A 212 -9.84 -7.98 -7.76
N THR A 213 -10.35 -8.70 -6.77
CA THR A 213 -10.72 -10.10 -6.89
C THR A 213 -12.16 -10.20 -7.35
N TYR A 214 -12.40 -10.72 -8.54
CA TYR A 214 -13.74 -10.86 -9.15
C TYR A 214 -14.50 -12.08 -8.64
N PHE A 215 -13.79 -13.16 -8.38
CA PHE A 215 -14.35 -14.36 -7.79
C PHE A 215 -13.25 -15.13 -7.06
N SER A 216 -13.62 -15.75 -5.95
CA SER A 216 -12.66 -16.35 -5.01
C SER A 216 -13.20 -17.66 -4.44
N PRO A 217 -13.39 -18.70 -5.27
CA PRO A 217 -13.88 -20.00 -4.84
C PRO A 217 -12.97 -20.55 -3.75
N THR A 218 -13.57 -20.82 -2.60
CA THR A 218 -12.90 -21.26 -1.39
C THR A 218 -13.67 -22.41 -0.79
N VAL A 219 -12.94 -23.41 -0.28
CA VAL A 219 -13.47 -24.49 0.50
C VAL A 219 -12.78 -24.53 1.86
N ALA A 220 -13.55 -24.76 2.91
CA ALA A 220 -13.06 -25.02 4.26
C ALA A 220 -13.62 -26.33 4.80
N ILE A 221 -12.73 -27.14 5.34
CA ILE A 221 -12.98 -28.51 5.80
C ILE A 221 -12.66 -28.57 7.29
N PRO A 222 -13.64 -28.83 8.17
CA PRO A 222 -13.36 -29.12 9.56
C PRO A 222 -12.65 -30.49 9.65
N VAL A 223 -11.44 -30.50 10.19
CA VAL A 223 -10.67 -31.73 10.42
C VAL A 223 -10.99 -32.33 11.78
N SER A 224 -11.25 -31.47 12.77
CA SER A 224 -11.71 -31.83 14.12
C SER A 224 -12.43 -30.64 14.77
N ASP A 225 -12.93 -30.81 16.00
CA ASP A 225 -13.57 -29.74 16.78
C ASP A 225 -12.67 -28.52 17.05
N ARG A 226 -11.35 -28.65 16.85
CA ARG A 226 -10.37 -27.59 17.11
C ARG A 226 -9.52 -27.22 15.91
N LEU A 227 -9.64 -27.94 14.80
CA LEU A 227 -8.79 -27.74 13.63
C LEU A 227 -9.63 -27.76 12.37
N SER A 228 -9.47 -26.72 11.56
CA SER A 228 -10.06 -26.62 10.23
C SER A 228 -8.96 -26.32 9.23
N PHE A 229 -9.11 -26.87 8.03
CA PHE A 229 -8.28 -26.59 6.88
C PHE A 229 -9.08 -25.75 5.88
N GLY A 230 -8.45 -24.82 5.19
CA GLY A 230 -9.12 -24.05 4.15
C GLY A 230 -8.18 -23.72 3.01
N VAL A 231 -8.72 -23.73 1.79
CA VAL A 231 -7.99 -23.41 0.57
C VAL A 231 -8.91 -22.67 -0.39
N GLY A 232 -8.39 -21.66 -1.06
CA GLY A 232 -9.11 -20.88 -2.05
C GLY A 232 -8.22 -20.48 -3.22
N ILE A 233 -8.85 -20.19 -4.35
CA ILE A 233 -8.18 -19.69 -5.55
C ILE A 233 -8.78 -18.33 -5.87
N ASN A 234 -7.94 -17.30 -6.00
CA ASN A 234 -8.38 -15.93 -6.23
C ASN A 234 -8.17 -15.57 -7.69
N PHE A 235 -9.24 -15.14 -8.35
CA PHE A 235 -9.17 -14.63 -9.72
C PHE A 235 -9.25 -13.13 -9.66
N SER A 236 -8.09 -12.49 -9.81
CA SER A 236 -7.91 -11.07 -9.58
C SER A 236 -7.40 -10.36 -10.82
N TYR A 237 -7.84 -9.12 -11.00
CA TYR A 237 -7.12 -8.11 -11.74
C TYR A 237 -6.07 -7.47 -10.81
N GLN A 238 -4.87 -7.25 -11.34
CA GLN A 238 -3.82 -6.46 -10.70
C GLN A 238 -3.43 -5.33 -11.66
N GLY A 239 -3.48 -4.10 -11.18
CA GLY A 239 -3.06 -2.90 -11.90
C GLY A 239 -2.18 -2.01 -11.04
N MET A 240 -1.21 -1.36 -11.68
CA MET A 240 -0.35 -0.37 -11.05
C MET A 240 -0.24 0.84 -11.96
N ALA A 241 -0.43 2.02 -11.38
CA ALA A 241 -0.18 3.31 -11.99
C ALA A 241 0.95 4.00 -11.19
N LEU A 242 1.95 4.49 -11.92
CA LEU A 242 3.04 5.28 -11.37
C LEU A 242 3.42 6.32 -12.42
N ASP A 243 2.97 7.53 -12.18
CA ASP A 243 3.36 8.73 -12.90
C ASP A 243 4.12 9.63 -11.93
N THR A 244 5.35 9.99 -12.27
CA THR A 244 6.23 10.73 -11.36
C THR A 244 7.24 11.53 -12.16
N TYR A 245 7.58 12.71 -11.64
CA TYR A 245 8.76 13.43 -12.10
C TYR A 245 10.01 12.75 -11.57
N ILE A 246 11.06 12.75 -12.40
CA ILE A 246 12.38 12.25 -12.01
C ILE A 246 13.29 13.47 -11.86
N ARG A 247 13.89 13.60 -10.68
CA ARG A 247 15.01 14.52 -10.43
C ARG A 247 16.29 13.70 -10.26
N ALA A 248 17.37 14.14 -10.91
CA ALA A 248 18.72 13.57 -10.82
C ALA A 248 19.67 14.57 -10.19
#